data_AF-A0A0Q9Q3H2-F1
#
_entry.id   AF-A0A0Q9Q3H2-F1
#
_cell.length_a   1.000
_cell.length_b   1.000
_cell.length_c   1.000
_cell.angle_alpha   90.00
_cell.angle_beta   90.00
_cell.angle_gamma   90.00
#
_symmetry.space_group_name_H-M   'P 1'
#
loop_
_entity.id
_entity.type
_entity.pdbx_description
1 polymer ?
#
loop_
_entity_poly.entity_id
_entity_poly.type
_entity_poly.pdbx_seq_one_letter_code
_entity_poly.pdbx_strand_id
1 'polypeptide(L)'
;MSLVPLAAALIRLAATDVGYQRNLTSATADALALQGLVDSAIGEQDLPWLSPSEWLWFLQWRRDRGGATAEVVLRHLEEQFRYGPRYLQFSLRGVVLLDPAANAEAAYLVSERQEAEGSGLRWLRSHALEAAQPLDLARDALQFGTPAAWYVLRTLTAAREGRSSEVRAWLGRFTGARRLDRETTTQWRFEDDR
;
A
#
# COMPACT_ATOMS: atom_id res chain seq x y z
N MET A 1 10.21 -20.61 -5.92
CA MET A 1 9.04 -20.71 -6.82
C MET A 1 7.82 -20.50 -5.95
N SER A 2 6.88 -19.65 -6.37
CA SER A 2 5.65 -19.37 -5.62
C SER A 2 4.86 -20.66 -5.36
N LEU A 3 4.38 -20.83 -4.12
CA LEU A 3 3.47 -21.92 -3.76
C LEU A 3 1.99 -21.53 -3.89
N VAL A 4 1.68 -20.33 -4.38
CA VAL A 4 0.29 -19.86 -4.53
C VAL A 4 -0.56 -20.84 -5.35
N PRO A 5 -0.13 -21.37 -6.51
CA PRO A 5 -0.93 -22.32 -7.27
C PRO A 5 -1.29 -23.59 -6.47
N LEU A 6 -0.32 -24.12 -5.71
CA LEU A 6 -0.51 -25.33 -4.91
C LEU A 6 -1.39 -25.07 -3.69
N ALA A 7 -1.29 -23.89 -3.09
CA ALA A 7 -2.04 -23.50 -1.90
C ALA A 7 -3.37 -22.78 -2.20
N ALA A 8 -3.70 -22.56 -3.48
CA ALA A 8 -4.81 -21.70 -3.89
C ALA A 8 -6.12 -22.08 -3.19
N ALA A 9 -6.47 -23.37 -3.16
CA ALA A 9 -7.69 -23.83 -2.50
C ALA A 9 -7.73 -23.45 -1.01
N LEU A 10 -6.60 -23.58 -0.29
CA LEU A 10 -6.51 -23.22 1.12
C LEU A 10 -6.57 -21.70 1.32
N ILE A 11 -5.93 -20.92 0.44
CA ILE A 11 -5.98 -19.44 0.47
C ILE A 11 -7.42 -18.95 0.30
N ARG A 12 -8.15 -19.50 -0.68
CA ARG A 12 -9.56 -19.14 -0.94
C ARG A 12 -10.46 -19.39 0.27
N LEU A 13 -10.28 -20.54 0.94
CA LEU A 13 -11.01 -20.85 2.17
C LEU A 13 -10.62 -19.92 3.32
N ALA A 14 -9.32 -19.67 3.50
CA ALA A 14 -8.82 -18.77 4.53
C ALA A 14 -9.31 -17.31 4.35
N ALA A 15 -9.51 -16.87 3.10
CA ALA A 15 -10.04 -15.53 2.82
C ALA A 15 -11.45 -15.30 3.36
N THR A 16 -12.22 -16.37 3.61
CA THR A 16 -13.62 -16.27 4.07
C THR A 16 -13.87 -16.88 5.45
N ASP A 17 -12.97 -17.74 5.94
CA ASP A 17 -13.17 -18.52 7.17
C ASP A 17 -11.94 -18.49 8.10
N VAL A 18 -12.15 -18.00 9.33
CA VAL A 18 -11.11 -17.85 10.37
C VAL A 18 -10.48 -19.18 10.79
N GLY A 19 -11.22 -20.29 10.75
CA GLY A 19 -10.70 -21.62 10.98
C GLY A 19 -9.62 -21.98 9.96
N TYR A 20 -9.87 -21.72 8.67
CA TYR A 20 -8.89 -21.95 7.61
C TYR A 20 -7.72 -20.95 7.65
N GLN A 21 -7.92 -19.74 8.16
CA GLN A 21 -6.81 -18.80 8.43
C GLN A 21 -5.82 -19.37 9.44
N ARG A 22 -6.31 -20.03 10.50
CA ARG A 22 -5.45 -20.72 11.47
C ARG A 22 -4.73 -21.90 10.84
N ASN A 23 -5.40 -22.66 9.98
CA ASN A 23 -4.77 -23.77 9.26
C ASN A 23 -3.65 -23.28 8.34
N LEU A 24 -3.89 -22.23 7.55
CA LEU A 24 -2.86 -21.63 6.69
C LEU A 24 -1.67 -21.10 7.51
N THR A 25 -1.96 -20.43 8.63
CA THR A 25 -0.92 -19.93 9.54
C THR A 25 -0.10 -21.07 10.16
N SER A 26 -0.76 -22.15 10.55
CA SER A 26 -0.09 -23.33 11.11
C SER A 26 0.75 -24.04 10.05
N ALA A 27 0.28 -24.10 8.81
CA ALA A 27 1.03 -24.65 7.69
C ALA A 27 2.33 -23.87 7.43
N THR A 28 2.32 -22.55 7.62
CA THR A 28 3.54 -21.72 7.53
C THR A 28 4.49 -21.84 8.72
N ALA A 29 4.22 -22.69 9.72
CA ALA A 29 5.24 -23.10 10.67
C ALA A 29 6.32 -23.97 10.00
N ASP A 30 5.99 -24.62 8.88
CA ASP A 30 6.97 -25.26 8.01
C ASP A 30 7.74 -24.20 7.20
N ALA A 31 9.07 -24.30 7.21
CA ALA A 31 9.96 -23.31 6.61
C ALA A 31 9.82 -23.24 5.08
N LEU A 32 9.56 -24.37 4.41
CA LEU A 32 9.37 -24.39 2.95
C LEU A 32 8.03 -23.75 2.58
N ALA A 33 6.97 -24.02 3.36
CA ALA A 33 5.68 -23.38 3.19
C ALA A 33 5.77 -21.85 3.42
N LEU A 34 6.47 -21.42 4.47
CA LEU A 34 6.74 -20.01 4.75
C LEU A 34 7.48 -19.36 3.58
N GLN A 35 8.61 -19.94 3.17
CA GLN A 35 9.41 -19.42 2.06
C GLN A 35 8.60 -19.35 0.76
N GLY A 36 7.76 -20.36 0.49
CA GLY A 36 6.98 -20.46 -0.73
C GLY A 36 5.75 -19.54 -0.81
N LEU A 37 5.15 -19.19 0.33
CA LEU A 37 3.93 -18.37 0.40
C LEU A 37 4.19 -16.92 0.83
N VAL A 38 5.21 -16.69 1.66
CA VAL A 38 5.52 -15.38 2.23
C VAL A 38 6.73 -14.73 1.56
N ASP A 39 7.81 -15.48 1.31
CA ASP A 39 9.05 -14.85 0.83
C ASP A 39 9.18 -14.89 -0.70
N SER A 40 8.58 -15.88 -1.34
CA SER A 40 8.72 -16.10 -2.78
C SER A 40 8.11 -14.96 -3.59
N ALA A 41 8.78 -14.58 -4.68
CA ALA A 41 8.23 -13.66 -5.66
C ALA A 41 6.97 -14.25 -6.30
N ILE A 42 5.97 -13.39 -6.48
CA ILE A 42 4.71 -13.72 -7.18
C ILE A 42 4.84 -13.21 -8.61
N GLY A 43 4.50 -14.06 -9.58
CA GLY A 43 4.56 -13.74 -11.00
C GLY A 43 3.19 -13.63 -11.66
N GLU A 44 3.17 -13.22 -12.93
CA GLU A 44 1.92 -13.10 -13.70
C GLU A 44 1.18 -14.45 -13.82
N GLN A 45 1.91 -15.56 -13.88
CA GLN A 45 1.35 -16.91 -13.94
C GLN A 45 0.56 -17.30 -12.67
N ASP A 46 0.76 -16.60 -11.56
CA ASP A 46 0.06 -16.86 -10.31
C ASP A 46 -1.32 -16.18 -10.29
N LEU A 47 -1.50 -15.08 -11.04
CA LEU A 47 -2.70 -14.24 -10.99
C LEU A 47 -4.02 -15.00 -11.20
N PRO A 48 -4.14 -15.97 -12.13
CA PRO A 48 -5.40 -16.69 -12.37
C PRO A 48 -5.88 -17.55 -11.21
N TRP A 49 -5.03 -17.82 -10.20
CA TRP A 49 -5.34 -18.75 -9.13
C TRP A 49 -6.20 -18.16 -8.02
N LEU A 50 -6.33 -16.84 -7.92
CA LEU A 50 -7.14 -16.17 -6.90
C LEU A 50 -7.97 -15.06 -7.55
N SER A 51 -9.18 -14.85 -7.03
CA SER A 51 -9.99 -13.68 -7.37
C SER A 51 -9.39 -12.40 -6.77
N PRO A 52 -9.80 -11.20 -7.23
CA PRO A 52 -9.26 -9.94 -6.71
C PRO A 52 -9.41 -9.77 -5.19
N SER A 53 -10.54 -10.17 -4.61
CA SER A 53 -10.75 -10.09 -3.16
C SER A 53 -9.86 -11.06 -2.38
N GLU A 54 -9.64 -12.26 -2.91
CA GLU A 54 -8.74 -13.26 -2.31
C GLU A 54 -7.27 -12.81 -2.42
N TRP A 55 -6.88 -12.19 -3.53
CA TRP A 55 -5.57 -11.56 -3.68
C TRP A 55 -5.35 -10.43 -2.68
N LEU A 56 -6.34 -9.53 -2.53
CA LEU A 56 -6.26 -8.45 -1.56
C LEU A 56 -6.08 -8.98 -0.14
N TRP A 57 -6.88 -9.98 0.25
CA TRP A 57 -6.76 -10.64 1.55
C TRP A 57 -5.38 -11.31 1.72
N PHE A 58 -4.92 -12.04 0.70
CA PHE A 58 -3.64 -12.76 0.77
C PHE A 58 -2.45 -11.82 0.87
N LEU A 59 -2.46 -10.68 0.18
CA LEU A 59 -1.43 -9.66 0.32
C LEU A 59 -1.38 -9.07 1.73
N GLN A 60 -2.53 -8.83 2.36
CA GLN A 60 -2.59 -8.37 3.75
C GLN A 60 -2.01 -9.44 4.70
N TRP A 61 -2.45 -10.69 4.56
CA TRP A 61 -1.96 -11.81 5.35
C TRP A 61 -0.44 -12.01 5.20
N ARG A 62 0.08 -11.82 3.98
CA ARG A 62 1.51 -11.93 3.65
C ARG A 62 2.31 -10.80 4.27
N ARG A 63 1.85 -9.56 4.15
CA ARG A 63 2.46 -8.37 4.76
C ARG A 63 2.58 -8.51 6.28
N ASP A 64 1.54 -9.00 6.93
CA ASP A 64 1.52 -9.20 8.39
C ASP A 64 2.57 -10.24 8.86
N ARG A 65 3.18 -10.97 7.94
CA ARG A 65 4.29 -11.93 8.16
C ARG A 65 5.63 -11.44 7.61
N GLY A 66 5.72 -10.18 7.19
CA GLY A 66 6.95 -9.59 6.64
C GLY A 66 7.20 -9.95 5.17
N GLY A 67 6.24 -10.57 4.48
CA GLY A 67 6.38 -10.86 3.07
C GLY A 67 6.32 -9.58 2.23
N ALA A 68 7.17 -9.53 1.21
CA ALA A 68 7.30 -8.34 0.36
C ALA A 68 6.04 -8.07 -0.47
N THR A 69 5.77 -6.78 -0.70
CA THR A 69 4.75 -6.33 -1.63
C THR A 69 5.03 -6.84 -3.06
N ALA A 70 4.01 -7.46 -3.67
CA ALA A 70 4.08 -7.98 -5.04
C ALA A 70 3.49 -6.98 -6.05
N GLU A 71 4.36 -6.25 -6.76
CA GLU A 71 3.97 -5.20 -7.71
C GLU A 71 3.01 -5.71 -8.81
N VAL A 72 3.24 -6.93 -9.31
CA VAL A 72 2.37 -7.55 -10.32
C VAL A 72 0.93 -7.73 -9.81
N VAL A 73 0.76 -8.09 -8.53
CA VAL A 73 -0.55 -8.26 -7.90
C VAL A 73 -1.18 -6.90 -7.62
N LEU A 74 -0.40 -5.91 -7.16
CA LEU A 74 -0.91 -4.56 -6.96
C LEU A 74 -1.46 -3.95 -8.25
N ARG A 75 -0.71 -4.05 -9.36
CA ARG A 75 -1.14 -3.57 -10.67
C ARG A 75 -2.41 -4.29 -11.13
N HIS A 76 -2.44 -5.62 -10.97
CA HIS A 76 -3.63 -6.41 -11.29
C HIS A 76 -4.86 -5.94 -10.48
N LEU A 77 -4.72 -5.78 -9.16
CA LEU A 77 -5.81 -5.33 -8.29
C LEU A 77 -6.25 -3.89 -8.59
N GLU A 78 -5.31 -3.01 -8.93
CA GLU A 78 -5.60 -1.63 -9.31
C GLU A 78 -6.48 -1.55 -10.56
N GLU A 79 -6.19 -2.37 -11.58
CA GLU A 79 -7.02 -2.49 -12.78
C GLU A 79 -8.42 -3.02 -12.45
N GLN A 80 -8.51 -4.06 -11.62
CA GLN A 80 -9.78 -4.67 -11.23
C GLN A 80 -10.63 -3.75 -10.35
N PHE A 81 -10.01 -2.94 -9.48
CA PHE A 81 -10.70 -2.04 -8.55
C PHE A 81 -10.87 -0.62 -9.07
N ARG A 82 -10.41 -0.31 -10.30
CA ARG A 82 -10.48 1.03 -10.89
C ARG A 82 -11.89 1.64 -10.84
N TYR A 83 -12.90 0.84 -11.15
CA TYR A 83 -14.32 1.22 -11.10
C TYR A 83 -15.06 0.59 -9.92
N GLY A 84 -14.31 -0.01 -8.99
CA GLY A 84 -14.86 -0.65 -7.80
C GLY A 84 -15.24 0.37 -6.71
N PRO A 85 -15.90 -0.10 -5.64
CA PRO A 85 -16.19 0.72 -4.47
C PRO A 85 -14.93 1.33 -3.84
N ARG A 86 -15.09 2.53 -3.27
CA ARG A 86 -14.02 3.29 -2.63
C ARG A 86 -13.27 2.52 -1.53
N TYR A 87 -13.97 1.64 -0.81
CA TYR A 87 -13.38 0.84 0.27
C TYR A 87 -12.37 -0.21 -0.24
N LEU A 88 -12.51 -0.71 -1.48
CA LEU A 88 -11.54 -1.63 -2.08
C LEU A 88 -10.25 -0.90 -2.42
N GLN A 89 -10.36 0.30 -3.00
CA GLN A 89 -9.20 1.15 -3.27
C GLN A 89 -8.50 1.57 -1.97
N PHE A 90 -9.27 1.92 -0.93
CA PHE A 90 -8.75 2.17 0.42
C PHE A 90 -7.96 0.97 0.95
N SER A 91 -8.54 -0.23 0.85
CA SER A 91 -7.94 -1.47 1.37
C SER A 91 -6.67 -1.84 0.60
N LEU A 92 -6.67 -1.67 -0.73
CA LEU A 92 -5.50 -1.90 -1.59
C LEU A 92 -4.35 -0.96 -1.20
N ARG A 93 -4.63 0.35 -1.07
CA ARG A 93 -3.63 1.31 -0.60
C ARG A 93 -3.11 0.95 0.79
N GLY A 94 -4.00 0.49 1.67
CA GLY A 94 -3.65 0.02 3.01
C GLY A 94 -2.67 -1.15 3.03
N VAL A 95 -2.64 -2.00 2.00
CA VAL A 95 -1.60 -3.05 1.87
C VAL A 95 -0.21 -2.42 1.89
N VAL A 96 0.00 -1.38 1.09
CA VAL A 96 1.30 -0.75 0.92
C VAL A 96 1.60 0.29 1.99
N LEU A 97 0.60 1.07 2.39
CA LEU A 97 0.75 2.10 3.43
C LEU A 97 1.11 1.51 4.80
N LEU A 98 0.74 0.25 5.06
CA LEU A 98 1.09 -0.47 6.28
C LEU A 98 2.28 -1.44 6.08
N ASP A 99 2.86 -1.51 4.87
CA ASP A 99 4.00 -2.41 4.61
C ASP A 99 5.23 -1.94 5.42
N PRO A 100 5.79 -2.79 6.30
CA PRO A 100 6.98 -2.45 7.07
C PRO A 100 8.16 -2.00 6.21
N ALA A 101 8.39 -2.63 5.05
CA ALA A 101 9.50 -2.28 4.17
C ALA A 101 9.31 -0.89 3.55
N ALA A 102 8.09 -0.60 3.07
CA ALA A 102 7.75 0.71 2.53
C ALA A 102 7.83 1.81 3.61
N ASN A 103 7.42 1.51 4.83
CA ASN A 103 7.50 2.46 5.93
C ASN A 103 8.94 2.71 6.40
N ALA A 104 9.77 1.67 6.44
CA ALA A 104 11.18 1.82 6.77
C ALA A 104 11.91 2.69 5.75
N GLU A 105 11.65 2.47 4.46
CA GLU A 105 12.22 3.28 3.38
C GLU A 105 11.72 4.73 3.42
N ALA A 106 10.40 4.94 3.54
CA ALA A 106 9.78 6.26 3.50
C ALA A 106 10.20 7.19 4.65
N ALA A 107 10.62 6.62 5.78
CA ALA A 107 11.15 7.37 6.92
C ALA A 107 12.40 8.18 6.57
N TYR A 108 13.17 7.77 5.55
CA TYR A 108 14.40 8.44 5.13
C TYR A 108 14.25 9.30 3.86
N LEU A 109 13.10 9.23 3.18
CA LEU A 109 12.84 9.96 1.93
C LEU A 109 12.23 11.34 2.19
N VAL A 110 13.01 12.23 2.78
CA VAL A 110 12.57 13.60 3.17
C VAL A 110 12.72 14.64 2.05
N SER A 111 13.48 14.35 1.00
CA SER A 111 13.69 15.23 -0.16
C SER A 111 13.03 14.65 -1.43
N GLU A 112 12.50 15.53 -2.28
CA GLU A 112 11.86 15.15 -3.56
C GLU A 112 12.84 14.49 -4.55
N ARG A 113 14.13 14.85 -4.43
CA ARG A 113 15.22 14.33 -5.27
C ARG A 113 15.54 12.87 -4.98
N GLN A 114 15.18 12.38 -3.80
CA GLN A 114 15.38 10.97 -3.46
C GLN A 114 14.33 10.13 -4.18
N GLU A 115 14.81 9.07 -4.83
CA GLU A 115 13.95 8.10 -5.50
C GLU A 115 13.68 6.93 -4.56
N ALA A 116 12.44 6.43 -4.60
CA ALA A 116 12.11 5.18 -3.94
C ALA A 116 12.65 4.01 -4.76
N GLU A 117 13.36 3.11 -4.11
CA GLU A 117 13.87 1.87 -4.69
C GLU A 117 12.88 0.71 -4.49
N GLY A 118 12.12 0.73 -3.39
CA GLY A 118 11.14 -0.30 -3.05
C GLY A 118 9.90 -0.26 -3.95
N SER A 119 9.45 -1.44 -4.38
CA SER A 119 8.27 -1.60 -5.25
C SER A 119 7.01 -0.93 -4.67
N GLY A 120 6.80 -1.05 -3.35
CA GLY A 120 5.67 -0.44 -2.66
C GLY A 120 5.66 1.09 -2.75
N LEU A 121 6.78 1.75 -2.42
CA LEU A 121 6.85 3.21 -2.49
C LEU A 121 6.87 3.75 -3.91
N ARG A 122 7.49 3.03 -4.87
CA ARG A 122 7.37 3.38 -6.29
C ARG A 122 5.92 3.32 -6.76
N TRP A 123 5.20 2.26 -6.39
CA TRP A 123 3.77 2.13 -6.70
C TRP A 123 2.96 3.28 -6.07
N LEU A 124 3.18 3.60 -4.80
CA LEU A 124 2.51 4.73 -4.13
C LEU A 124 2.84 6.08 -4.78
N ARG A 125 4.09 6.31 -5.20
CA ARG A 125 4.50 7.53 -5.91
C ARG A 125 3.77 7.64 -7.25
N SER A 126 3.78 6.57 -8.05
CA SER A 126 3.06 6.52 -9.33
C SER A 126 1.57 6.78 -9.12
N HIS A 127 0.95 6.09 -8.16
CA HIS A 127 -0.46 6.24 -7.85
C HIS A 127 -0.80 7.66 -7.39
N ALA A 128 0.07 8.33 -6.61
CA ALA A 128 -0.11 9.72 -6.21
C ALA A 128 0.02 10.71 -7.38
N LEU A 129 0.99 10.49 -8.26
CA LEU A 129 1.20 11.35 -9.44
C LEU A 129 0.11 11.18 -10.50
N GLU A 130 -0.50 10.00 -10.58
CA GLU A 130 -1.51 9.67 -11.59
C GLU A 130 -2.96 9.68 -11.06
N ALA A 131 -3.15 9.84 -9.74
CA ALA A 131 -4.47 9.80 -9.11
C ALA A 131 -5.48 10.72 -9.80
N ALA A 132 -6.58 10.12 -10.29
CA ALA A 132 -7.73 10.87 -10.78
C ALA A 132 -8.42 11.65 -9.66
N GLN A 133 -8.32 11.17 -8.41
CA GLN A 133 -8.93 11.77 -7.22
C GLN A 133 -7.87 11.94 -6.11
N PRO A 134 -7.00 12.96 -6.20
CA PRO A 134 -5.88 13.13 -5.28
C PRO A 134 -6.31 13.41 -3.83
N LEU A 135 -7.47 14.06 -3.62
CA LEU A 135 -8.02 14.30 -2.28
C LEU A 135 -8.41 13.00 -1.56
N ASP A 136 -8.85 11.99 -2.30
CA ASP A 136 -9.20 10.70 -1.72
C ASP A 136 -7.95 9.96 -1.23
N LEU A 137 -6.89 9.98 -2.02
CA LEU A 137 -5.61 9.44 -1.59
C LEU A 137 -5.02 10.23 -0.39
N ALA A 138 -5.20 11.56 -0.36
CA ALA A 138 -4.77 12.37 0.78
C ALA A 138 -5.55 12.02 2.07
N ARG A 139 -6.85 11.77 1.98
CA ARG A 139 -7.67 11.31 3.11
C ARG A 139 -7.20 9.94 3.62
N ASP A 140 -6.91 9.02 2.71
CA ASP A 140 -6.41 7.68 3.08
C ASP A 140 -5.09 7.79 3.82
N ALA A 141 -4.16 8.59 3.28
CA ALA A 141 -2.87 8.82 3.90
C ALA A 141 -3.02 9.38 5.33
N LEU A 142 -3.89 10.38 5.54
CA LEU A 142 -4.16 10.89 6.88
C LEU A 142 -4.79 9.84 7.82
N GLN A 143 -5.60 8.92 7.30
CA GLN A 143 -6.22 7.87 8.09
C GLN A 143 -5.22 6.79 8.52
N PHE A 144 -4.23 6.47 7.68
CA PHE A 144 -3.19 5.50 8.02
C PHE A 144 -2.09 6.12 8.90
N GLY A 145 -1.67 7.36 8.63
CA GLY A 145 -0.72 8.10 9.47
C GLY A 145 0.67 7.45 9.60
N THR A 146 1.08 6.64 8.63
CA THR A 146 2.38 5.94 8.60
C THR A 146 3.46 6.74 7.85
N PRO A 147 4.75 6.42 7.98
CA PRO A 147 5.81 7.02 7.16
C PRO A 147 5.52 6.99 5.65
N ALA A 148 5.04 5.87 5.12
CA ALA A 148 4.63 5.75 3.71
C ALA A 148 3.45 6.67 3.38
N ALA A 149 2.51 6.86 4.31
CA ALA A 149 1.41 7.81 4.15
C ALA A 149 1.90 9.26 4.09
N TRP A 150 2.87 9.63 4.92
CA TRP A 150 3.50 10.94 4.86
C TRP A 150 4.21 11.18 3.53
N TYR A 151 4.95 10.18 3.04
CA TYR A 151 5.57 10.24 1.72
C TYR A 151 4.54 10.45 0.59
N VAL A 152 3.36 9.82 0.66
CA VAL A 152 2.26 10.07 -0.29
C VAL A 152 1.78 11.52 -0.23
N LEU A 153 1.59 12.09 0.96
CA LEU A 153 1.19 13.50 1.09
C LEU A 153 2.26 14.45 0.54
N ARG A 154 3.55 14.20 0.79
CA ARG A 154 4.66 14.98 0.19
C ARG A 154 4.59 14.93 -1.33
N THR A 155 4.40 13.73 -1.89
CA THR A 155 4.29 13.53 -3.35
C THR A 155 3.09 14.28 -3.93
N LEU A 156 1.92 14.21 -3.27
CA LEU A 156 0.71 14.90 -3.71
C LEU A 156 0.85 16.43 -3.63
N THR A 157 1.53 16.95 -2.61
CA THR A 157 1.73 18.40 -2.46
C THR A 157 2.85 18.95 -3.34
N ALA A 158 3.76 18.12 -3.83
CA ALA A 158 4.81 18.46 -4.78
C ALA A 158 4.38 18.29 -6.26
N ALA A 159 3.27 17.59 -6.53
CA ALA A 159 2.77 17.37 -7.89
C ALA A 159 2.49 18.68 -8.67
N ARG A 160 2.31 18.57 -10.00
CA ARG A 160 2.01 19.71 -10.90
C ARG A 160 0.92 20.63 -10.34
N GLU A 161 1.10 21.95 -10.54
CA GLU A 161 0.41 23.04 -9.82
C GLU A 161 -1.11 22.88 -9.63
N GLY A 162 -1.83 22.41 -10.64
CA GLY A 162 -3.29 22.25 -10.58
C GLY A 162 -3.75 21.26 -9.50
N ARG A 163 -3.10 20.10 -9.38
CA ARG A 163 -3.48 19.06 -8.42
C ARG A 163 -2.95 19.35 -7.02
N SER A 164 -1.71 19.82 -6.93
CA SER A 164 -1.09 20.12 -5.65
C SER A 164 -1.74 21.31 -4.96
N SER A 165 -2.22 22.31 -5.70
CA SER A 165 -2.94 23.45 -5.11
C SER A 165 -4.23 23.03 -4.39
N GLU A 166 -5.02 22.13 -4.98
CA GLU A 166 -6.25 21.61 -4.38
C GLU A 166 -5.95 20.84 -3.08
N VAL A 167 -4.97 19.92 -3.13
CA VAL A 167 -4.55 19.15 -1.95
C VAL A 167 -4.02 20.07 -0.85
N ARG A 168 -3.14 21.03 -1.18
CA ARG A 168 -2.60 22.00 -0.21
C ARG A 168 -3.69 22.86 0.41
N ALA A 169 -4.65 23.34 -0.37
CA ALA A 169 -5.77 24.12 0.13
C ALA A 169 -6.66 23.29 1.07
N TRP A 170 -6.93 22.04 0.73
CA TRP A 170 -7.70 21.13 1.58
C TRP A 170 -6.98 20.79 2.89
N LEU A 171 -5.68 20.46 2.83
CA LEU A 171 -4.85 20.22 4.02
C LEU A 171 -4.77 21.45 4.92
N GLY A 172 -4.70 22.66 4.34
CA GLY A 172 -4.77 23.92 5.09
C GLY A 172 -6.08 24.10 5.86
N ARG A 173 -7.22 23.72 5.26
CA ARG A 173 -8.51 23.73 5.97
C ARG A 173 -8.57 22.67 7.07
N PHE A 174 -8.08 21.47 6.78
CA PHE A 174 -8.06 20.36 7.74
C PHE A 174 -7.23 20.69 8.99
N THR A 175 -6.05 21.27 8.82
CA THR A 175 -5.18 21.69 9.92
C THR A 175 -5.79 22.80 10.76
N GLY A 176 -6.35 23.84 10.12
CA GLY A 176 -7.06 24.91 10.82
C GLY A 176 -8.25 24.41 11.64
N ALA A 177 -9.02 23.45 11.11
CA ALA A 177 -10.17 22.86 11.82
C ALA A 177 -9.75 21.97 13.00
N ARG A 178 -8.62 21.27 12.89
CA ARG A 178 -8.16 20.29 13.90
C ARG A 178 -7.13 20.84 14.88
N ARG A 179 -6.66 22.09 14.70
CA ARG A 179 -5.59 22.73 15.49
C ARG A 179 -4.35 21.85 15.62
N LEU A 180 -3.94 21.25 14.50
CA LEU A 180 -2.72 20.43 14.45
C LEU A 180 -1.49 21.31 14.69
N ASP A 181 -0.48 20.74 15.36
CA ASP A 181 0.77 21.42 15.59
C ASP A 181 1.59 21.59 14.30
N ARG A 182 2.58 22.48 14.37
CA ARG A 182 3.43 22.80 13.21
C ARG A 182 4.24 21.59 12.75
N GLU A 183 4.69 20.75 13.68
CA GLU A 183 5.49 19.56 13.41
C GLU A 183 4.73 18.55 12.54
N THR A 184 3.47 18.27 12.87
CA THR A 184 2.59 17.40 12.07
C THR A 184 2.40 17.97 10.67
N THR A 185 2.22 19.28 10.55
CA THR A 185 2.02 19.92 9.23
C THR A 185 3.25 19.95 8.35
N THR A 186 4.46 19.94 8.93
CA THR A 186 5.71 19.88 8.16
C THR A 186 5.92 18.50 7.52
N GLN A 187 5.37 17.42 8.08
CA GLN A 187 5.56 16.06 7.55
C GLN A 187 4.97 15.86 6.14
N TRP A 188 4.07 16.73 5.71
CA TRP A 188 3.32 16.60 4.43
C TRP A 188 4.00 17.32 3.26
N ARG A 189 5.20 17.87 3.48
CA ARG A 189 6.02 18.53 2.46
C ARG A 189 7.40 17.90 2.44
N PHE A 190 8.03 17.87 1.27
CA PHE A 190 9.46 17.60 1.20
C PHE A 190 10.22 18.76 1.85
N GLU A 191 11.38 18.46 2.43
CA GLU A 191 12.29 19.47 2.92
C GLU A 191 12.88 20.23 1.73
N ASP A 192 12.83 21.55 1.78
CA ASP A 192 13.52 22.39 0.80
C ASP A 192 15.03 22.31 1.10
N ASP A 193 15.82 21.75 0.18
CA ASP A 193 17.28 21.81 0.22
C ASP A 193 17.71 23.29 0.20
N ARG A 194 18.00 23.87 1.36
CA ARG A 194 18.65 25.20 1.48
C ARG A 194 20.15 25.10 1.27
#